data_AF-A0A832R355-F1
#
_entry.id   AF-A0A832R355-F1
#
_cell.length_a   1.000
_cell.length_b   1.000
_cell.length_c   1.000
_cell.angle_alpha   90.00
_cell.angle_beta   90.00
_cell.angle_gamma   90.00
#
_symmetry.space_group_name_H-M   'P 1'
#
loop_
_entity.id
_entity.type
_entity.pdbx_description
1 polymer ?
#
loop_
_entity_poly.entity_id
_entity_poly.type
_entity_poly.pdbx_seq_one_letter_code
_entity_poly.pdbx_strand_id
1 'polypeptide(L)'
;MLILTGCEESELKGSNNSKIVETIDNDSSSEEDLILDDIEDSNETEEINETEKPDSPEQVDKKEEIDNLKDTDESNDIKLSYYEHFIYTSFDGDVSTITFGSVTENQINFKILITKYESNVSSQVIIADNCIGTLRGDVLEFDFVDNYNNKGSGTLKFDKDDILLKTMIHEESPATDYSLEAESKLFREETYGDIKTDSSYVFPDSNSRYLKEEELTGLSKEDLGYARNEIFARYGYFFNNPKYASYFHKKTWYDRHALIIDASDKPEDYLNDFEIKNIELIKKIENKQD
;
A
#
# COMPACT_ATOMS: atom_id res chain seq x y z
N MET A 1 16.68 -15.58 -0.50
CA MET A 1 16.13 -16.51 0.51
C MET A 1 16.41 -15.91 1.88
N LEU A 2 15.38 -15.56 2.68
CA LEU A 2 15.64 -15.17 4.07
C LEU A 2 16.14 -16.39 4.82
N ILE A 3 17.44 -16.41 5.10
CA ILE A 3 18.08 -17.39 5.96
C ILE A 3 17.74 -17.02 7.42
N LEU A 4 16.44 -17.01 7.76
CA LEU A 4 15.96 -16.87 9.14
C LEU A 4 15.47 -18.22 9.69
N THR A 5 15.79 -19.30 8.98
CA THR A 5 15.36 -20.65 9.33
C THR A 5 16.54 -21.60 9.38
N GLY A 6 17.47 -21.31 10.30
CA GLY A 6 18.53 -22.25 10.70
C GLY A 6 19.58 -22.50 9.63
N CYS A 7 20.70 -21.80 9.71
CA CYS A 7 21.94 -22.40 9.24
C CYS A 7 22.24 -23.58 10.17
N GLU A 8 22.15 -24.81 9.66
CA GLU A 8 22.78 -25.92 10.38
C GLU A 8 24.29 -25.66 10.44
N GLU A 9 24.92 -25.99 11.57
CA GLU A 9 26.37 -25.91 11.78
C GLU A 9 27.19 -26.62 10.65
N SER A 10 26.55 -27.56 9.93
CA SER A 10 27.05 -28.28 8.76
C SER A 10 27.20 -27.44 7.49
N GLU A 11 26.40 -26.39 7.28
CA GLU A 11 26.45 -25.54 6.08
C GLU A 11 27.56 -24.48 6.18
N LEU A 12 28.06 -24.22 7.39
CA LEU A 12 29.07 -23.20 7.70
C LEU A 12 30.52 -23.61 7.38
N LYS A 13 30.80 -24.89 7.10
CA LYS A 13 32.18 -25.33 6.76
C LYS A 13 32.57 -25.09 5.30
N GLY A 14 31.67 -24.54 4.47
CA GLY A 14 31.84 -24.50 3.02
C GLY A 14 32.13 -23.14 2.38
N SER A 15 31.75 -22.01 2.99
CA SER A 15 31.73 -20.74 2.24
C SER A 15 32.70 -19.69 2.81
N ASN A 16 33.88 -19.64 2.22
CA ASN A 16 34.76 -18.48 2.34
C ASN A 16 34.13 -17.30 1.58
N ASN A 17 33.90 -16.19 2.27
CA ASN A 17 33.58 -14.87 1.72
C ASN A 17 32.50 -14.84 0.61
N SER A 18 31.25 -14.54 0.97
CA SER A 18 30.37 -13.83 0.04
C SER A 18 29.54 -12.76 0.74
N LYS A 19 29.72 -11.50 0.32
CA LYS A 19 28.62 -10.55 0.25
C LYS A 19 27.62 -11.14 -0.74
N ILE A 20 26.44 -11.51 -0.29
CA ILE A 20 25.30 -11.76 -1.19
C ILE A 20 24.46 -10.49 -1.15
N VAL A 21 24.78 -9.57 -2.06
CA VAL A 21 23.86 -8.51 -2.49
C VAL A 21 23.30 -9.01 -3.81
N GLU A 22 22.06 -9.48 -3.82
CA GLU A 22 21.34 -9.72 -5.07
C GLU A 22 20.53 -8.46 -5.41
N THR A 23 21.14 -7.57 -6.18
CA THR A 23 20.43 -6.64 -7.06
C THR A 23 20.36 -7.28 -8.43
N ILE A 24 19.17 -7.58 -8.92
CA ILE A 24 18.94 -7.92 -10.33
C ILE A 24 18.31 -6.71 -11.00
N ASP A 25 19.16 -5.91 -11.65
CA ASP A 25 18.74 -5.02 -12.73
C ASP A 25 18.36 -5.89 -13.93
N ASN A 26 17.15 -5.71 -14.45
CA ASN A 26 16.80 -6.21 -15.78
C ASN A 26 16.48 -5.01 -16.67
N ASP A 27 17.52 -4.51 -17.32
CA ASP A 27 17.42 -3.77 -18.56
C ASP A 27 18.20 -4.56 -19.61
N SER A 28 17.48 -5.20 -20.54
CA SER A 28 18.07 -5.56 -21.84
C SER A 28 16.98 -5.76 -22.88
N SER A 29 16.88 -4.76 -23.74
CA SER A 29 16.50 -4.90 -25.14
C SER A 29 17.26 -6.04 -25.83
N SER A 30 16.58 -6.84 -26.63
CA SER A 30 17.13 -7.35 -27.89
C SER A 30 16.01 -7.71 -28.84
N GLU A 31 16.07 -7.05 -29.99
CA GLU A 31 15.37 -7.34 -31.24
C GLU A 31 15.52 -8.81 -31.65
N GLU A 32 14.50 -9.37 -32.28
CA GLU A 32 14.70 -10.35 -33.36
C GLU A 32 13.52 -10.29 -34.34
N ASP A 33 13.88 -10.11 -35.61
CA ASP A 33 13.05 -9.98 -36.80
C ASP A 33 12.17 -11.22 -37.07
N LEU A 34 10.93 -10.99 -37.51
CA LEU A 34 10.24 -11.91 -38.40
C LEU A 34 9.56 -11.14 -39.55
N ILE A 35 10.12 -11.36 -40.73
CA ILE A 35 9.58 -11.03 -42.06
C ILE A 35 8.32 -11.86 -42.32
N LEU A 36 7.26 -11.25 -42.85
CA LEU A 36 6.31 -11.90 -43.75
C LEU A 36 5.62 -10.85 -44.64
N ASP A 37 5.75 -11.07 -45.95
CA ASP A 37 5.34 -10.22 -47.06
C ASP A 37 3.81 -10.15 -47.28
N ASP A 38 3.42 -9.05 -47.92
CA ASP A 38 2.30 -8.80 -48.85
C ASP A 38 0.85 -9.10 -48.44
N ILE A 39 0.02 -8.06 -48.52
CA ILE A 39 -1.18 -7.98 -49.39
C ILE A 39 -1.54 -6.48 -49.58
N GLU A 40 -1.54 -6.05 -50.84
CA GLU A 40 -2.14 -4.81 -51.34
C GLU A 40 -3.67 -4.82 -51.12
N ASP A 41 -4.29 -3.69 -50.75
CA ASP A 41 -5.26 -3.03 -51.64
C ASP A 41 -5.71 -1.63 -51.15
N SER A 42 -5.37 -0.65 -52.00
CA SER A 42 -6.14 0.49 -52.52
C SER A 42 -7.18 1.32 -51.71
N ASN A 43 -7.09 2.64 -52.01
CA ASN A 43 -8.11 3.71 -51.98
C ASN A 43 -8.44 4.34 -50.60
N GLU A 44 -8.59 5.66 -50.43
CA GLU A 44 -8.73 6.80 -51.32
C GLU A 44 -8.46 8.09 -50.51
N THR A 45 -7.93 9.11 -51.16
CA THR A 45 -7.72 10.48 -50.68
C THR A 45 -9.05 11.23 -50.53
N GLU A 46 -9.17 12.12 -49.53
CA GLU A 46 -9.88 13.40 -49.71
C GLU A 46 -9.42 14.47 -48.70
N GLU A 47 -8.77 15.51 -49.23
CA GLU A 47 -8.53 16.82 -48.59
C GLU A 47 -9.83 17.62 -48.53
N ILE A 48 -10.10 18.31 -47.41
CA ILE A 48 -10.91 19.54 -47.44
C ILE A 48 -10.51 20.53 -46.32
N ASN A 49 -9.82 21.58 -46.77
CA ASN A 49 -9.90 23.00 -46.40
C ASN A 49 -9.92 23.42 -44.91
N GLU A 50 -8.77 23.91 -44.46
CA GLU A 50 -8.64 24.86 -43.35
C GLU A 50 -9.24 26.23 -43.72
N THR A 51 -10.09 26.77 -42.84
CA THR A 51 -10.39 28.21 -42.79
C THR A 51 -10.29 28.65 -41.32
N GLU A 52 -9.55 29.74 -41.10
CA GLU A 52 -9.15 30.27 -39.79
C GLU A 52 -10.32 30.85 -38.96
N LYS A 53 -10.38 30.42 -37.69
CA LYS A 53 -10.73 31.05 -36.38
C LYS A 53 -11.79 32.18 -36.26
N PRO A 54 -12.51 32.24 -35.11
CA PRO A 54 -11.96 32.99 -33.98
C PRO A 54 -12.17 32.34 -32.58
N ASP A 55 -11.34 32.81 -31.64
CA ASP A 55 -11.15 32.35 -30.26
C ASP A 55 -12.41 32.04 -29.43
N SER A 56 -12.36 30.92 -28.70
CA SER A 56 -13.20 30.59 -27.55
C SER A 56 -12.29 30.14 -26.40
N PRO A 57 -12.60 30.52 -25.14
CA PRO A 57 -11.64 30.54 -24.05
C PRO A 57 -11.15 29.14 -23.67
N GLU A 58 -9.86 29.07 -23.30
CA GLU A 58 -9.16 27.95 -22.68
C GLU A 58 -10.11 27.07 -21.84
N GLN A 59 -10.45 25.90 -22.39
CA GLN A 59 -10.90 24.79 -21.56
C GLN A 59 -9.65 24.27 -20.84
N VAL A 60 -9.42 24.79 -19.64
CA VAL A 60 -8.52 24.16 -18.68
C VAL A 60 -9.06 22.74 -18.47
N ASP A 61 -8.22 21.75 -18.77
CA ASP A 61 -8.55 20.33 -18.76
C ASP A 61 -9.08 19.90 -17.38
N LYS A 62 -10.41 19.81 -17.24
CA LYS A 62 -11.12 19.25 -16.06
C LYS A 62 -10.67 17.82 -15.70
N LYS A 63 -9.92 17.18 -16.58
CA LYS A 63 -9.41 15.81 -16.51
C LYS A 63 -8.29 15.63 -15.48
N GLU A 64 -7.43 16.63 -15.25
CA GLU A 64 -6.36 16.54 -14.22
C GLU A 64 -6.86 16.85 -12.80
N GLU A 65 -8.00 17.52 -12.66
CA GLU A 65 -8.50 18.01 -11.37
C GLU A 65 -9.15 16.89 -10.51
N ILE A 66 -9.59 15.82 -11.19
CA ILE A 66 -10.45 14.76 -10.63
C ILE A 66 -9.63 13.52 -10.20
N ASP A 67 -8.58 13.15 -10.92
CA ASP A 67 -7.66 12.09 -10.48
C ASP A 67 -6.93 12.48 -9.17
N ASN A 68 -6.77 13.78 -8.91
CA ASN A 68 -6.26 14.35 -7.66
C ASN A 68 -7.32 14.39 -6.51
N LEU A 69 -8.43 13.65 -6.59
CA LEU A 69 -9.49 13.62 -5.56
C LEU A 69 -9.39 12.44 -4.59
N LYS A 70 -8.80 11.33 -5.04
CA LYS A 70 -8.70 10.08 -4.27
C LYS A 70 -7.41 10.12 -3.45
N ASP A 71 -7.51 9.80 -2.16
CA ASP A 71 -6.38 9.84 -1.21
C ASP A 71 -5.57 11.15 -1.20
N THR A 72 -5.83 12.05 -0.25
CA THR A 72 -4.75 12.90 0.27
C THR A 72 -4.82 13.09 1.78
N ASP A 73 -3.70 12.83 2.44
CA ASP A 73 -3.27 13.39 3.72
C ASP A 73 -1.81 13.82 3.46
N GLU A 74 -1.52 15.13 3.49
CA GLU A 74 -0.22 15.70 3.12
C GLU A 74 0.83 15.59 4.22
N SER A 75 0.45 14.99 5.36
CA SER A 75 1.37 14.74 6.45
C SER A 75 2.23 13.51 6.17
N ASN A 76 3.55 13.69 6.20
CA ASN A 76 4.51 12.59 6.21
C ASN A 76 4.66 11.96 7.61
N ASP A 77 3.87 12.41 8.61
CA ASP A 77 3.97 11.89 9.97
C ASP A 77 3.33 10.50 10.06
N ILE A 78 4.14 9.52 10.43
CA ILE A 78 3.70 8.14 10.57
C ILE A 78 2.91 8.00 11.86
N LYS A 79 1.60 7.71 11.74
CA LYS A 79 0.74 7.34 12.86
C LYS A 79 0.60 5.81 12.91
N LEU A 80 1.31 5.17 13.85
CA LEU A 80 1.32 3.72 14.01
C LEU A 80 -0.07 3.10 14.19
N SER A 81 -1.01 3.83 14.79
CA SER A 81 -2.41 3.40 14.95
C SER A 81 -3.13 3.10 13.62
N TYR A 82 -2.64 3.61 12.49
CA TYR A 82 -3.20 3.30 11.19
C TYR A 82 -2.79 1.92 10.67
N TYR A 83 -1.67 1.39 11.15
CA TYR A 83 -1.16 0.06 10.79
C TYR A 83 -1.69 -1.03 11.72
N GLU A 84 -2.37 -0.65 12.81
CA GLU A 84 -2.98 -1.58 13.75
C GLU A 84 -3.99 -2.48 13.02
N HIS A 85 -3.94 -3.78 13.32
CA HIS A 85 -4.82 -4.82 12.76
C HIS A 85 -4.62 -5.17 11.28
N PHE A 86 -3.61 -4.61 10.62
CA PHE A 86 -3.20 -5.08 9.30
C PHE A 86 -2.16 -6.18 9.40
N ILE A 87 -2.23 -7.08 8.42
CA ILE A 87 -1.20 -8.07 8.15
C ILE A 87 -0.42 -7.59 6.93
N TYR A 88 0.90 -7.78 6.93
CA TYR A 88 1.75 -7.44 5.81
C TYR A 88 2.54 -8.66 5.37
N THR A 89 2.47 -9.02 4.09
CA THR A 89 3.09 -10.25 3.58
C THR A 89 3.97 -10.02 2.36
N SER A 90 5.02 -10.81 2.21
CA SER A 90 5.77 -10.90 0.96
C SER A 90 5.16 -11.97 0.06
N PHE A 91 5.39 -11.87 -1.25
CA PHE A 91 4.91 -12.87 -2.22
C PHE A 91 6.03 -13.72 -2.83
N ASP A 92 7.29 -13.37 -2.59
CA ASP A 92 8.44 -14.06 -3.18
C ASP A 92 9.06 -15.08 -2.24
N GLY A 93 9.17 -16.33 -2.72
CA GLY A 93 9.81 -17.42 -2.00
C GLY A 93 9.10 -17.79 -0.70
N ASP A 94 9.89 -17.90 0.38
CA ASP A 94 9.35 -18.04 1.74
C ASP A 94 8.62 -16.76 2.13
N VAL A 95 7.34 -16.89 2.47
CA VAL A 95 6.46 -15.73 2.73
C VAL A 95 6.73 -15.21 4.12
N SER A 96 7.30 -14.01 4.21
CA SER A 96 7.42 -13.28 5.46
C SER A 96 6.10 -12.59 5.77
N THR A 97 5.68 -12.62 7.02
CA THR A 97 4.43 -12.04 7.49
C THR A 97 4.66 -11.22 8.74
N ILE A 98 4.23 -9.96 8.74
CA ILE A 98 4.13 -9.13 9.94
C ILE A 98 2.67 -9.05 10.34
N THR A 99 2.38 -9.33 11.61
CA THR A 99 1.07 -9.08 12.21
C THR A 99 1.22 -8.00 13.27
N PHE A 100 0.63 -6.82 13.02
CA PHE A 100 0.61 -5.73 13.99
C PHE A 100 -0.46 -5.93 15.06
N GLY A 101 -0.08 -5.68 16.31
CA GLY A 101 -0.93 -5.64 17.48
C GLY A 101 -1.04 -4.22 18.05
N SER A 102 -1.17 -4.12 19.37
CA SER A 102 -1.47 -2.86 20.05
C SER A 102 -0.40 -1.79 19.87
N VAL A 103 -0.86 -0.55 19.74
CA VAL A 103 -0.06 0.67 19.62
C VAL A 103 -0.10 1.49 20.91
N THR A 104 1.04 2.06 21.29
CA THR A 104 1.15 3.06 22.38
C THR A 104 2.10 4.17 21.96
N GLU A 105 1.57 5.38 21.75
CA GLU A 105 2.35 6.55 21.30
C GLU A 105 3.19 6.24 20.06
N ASN A 106 4.51 6.12 20.21
CA ASN A 106 5.47 5.84 19.16
C ASN A 106 5.92 4.36 19.14
N GLN A 107 5.23 3.47 19.86
CA GLN A 107 5.55 2.04 19.89
C GLN A 107 4.40 1.20 19.34
N ILE A 108 4.74 0.11 18.68
CA ILE A 108 3.78 -0.88 18.17
C ILE A 108 4.29 -2.29 18.46
N ASN A 109 3.38 -3.13 18.95
CA ASN A 109 3.65 -4.55 19.17
C ASN A 109 3.41 -5.31 17.88
N PHE A 110 4.23 -6.29 17.55
CA PHE A 110 4.00 -7.12 16.37
C PHE A 110 4.72 -8.46 16.48
N LYS A 111 4.43 -9.33 15.51
CA LYS A 111 5.08 -10.63 15.34
C LYS A 111 5.55 -10.77 13.90
N ILE A 112 6.67 -11.46 13.72
CA ILE A 112 7.19 -11.84 12.40
C ILE A 112 7.12 -13.36 12.27
N LEU A 113 6.47 -13.82 11.22
CA LEU A 113 6.37 -15.23 10.85
C LEU A 113 6.95 -15.44 9.46
N ILE A 114 7.46 -16.64 9.20
CA ILE A 114 7.78 -17.12 7.86
C ILE A 114 6.90 -18.33 7.57
N THR A 115 6.22 -18.31 6.42
CA THR A 115 5.56 -19.48 5.86
C THR A 115 6.44 -20.07 4.77
N LYS A 116 6.94 -21.27 5.03
CA LYS A 116 7.68 -22.06 4.04
C LYS A 116 6.75 -22.93 3.25
N TYR A 117 7.03 -23.09 1.96
CA TYR A 117 6.30 -23.98 1.06
C TYR A 117 7.23 -25.09 0.56
N GLU A 118 7.10 -26.29 1.14
CA GLU A 118 7.90 -27.46 0.74
C GLU A 118 6.99 -28.58 0.23
N SER A 119 7.17 -29.00 -1.03
CA SER A 119 6.52 -30.20 -1.59
C SER A 119 4.99 -30.29 -1.33
N ASN A 120 4.27 -29.18 -1.53
CA ASN A 120 2.82 -29.02 -1.29
C ASN A 120 2.38 -28.96 0.18
N VAL A 121 3.30 -28.83 1.12
CA VAL A 121 3.02 -28.58 2.54
C VAL A 121 3.51 -27.19 2.89
N SER A 122 2.65 -26.39 3.52
CA SER A 122 3.09 -25.15 4.14
C SER A 122 3.39 -25.36 5.62
N SER A 123 4.45 -24.72 6.12
CA SER A 123 4.78 -24.69 7.54
C SER A 123 5.04 -23.26 7.98
N GLN A 124 4.42 -22.85 9.09
CA GLN A 124 4.64 -21.55 9.69
C GLN A 124 5.68 -21.65 10.79
N VAL A 125 6.68 -20.78 10.72
CA VAL A 125 7.76 -20.64 11.69
C VAL A 125 7.68 -19.23 12.27
N ILE A 126 7.56 -19.12 13.59
CA ILE A 126 7.64 -17.83 14.27
C ILE A 126 9.11 -17.44 14.35
N ILE A 127 9.46 -16.32 13.75
CA ILE A 127 10.84 -15.81 13.68
C ILE A 127 11.10 -14.80 14.77
N ALA A 128 10.11 -13.97 15.08
CA ALA A 128 10.23 -13.00 16.15
C ALA A 128 8.84 -12.84 16.79
N ASP A 129 8.72 -13.25 18.05
CA ASP A 129 7.49 -13.12 18.81
C ASP A 129 7.58 -11.95 19.80
N ASN A 130 6.45 -11.28 20.03
CA ASN A 130 6.32 -10.18 20.97
C ASN A 130 7.33 -9.04 20.73
N CYS A 131 7.59 -8.71 19.46
CA CYS A 131 8.42 -7.57 19.10
C CYS A 131 7.76 -6.28 19.58
N ILE A 132 8.58 -5.37 20.10
CA ILE A 132 8.17 -4.00 20.41
C ILE A 132 9.03 -3.09 19.55
N GLY A 133 8.42 -2.54 18.50
CA GLY A 133 9.07 -1.54 17.66
C GLY A 133 8.86 -0.15 18.21
N THR A 134 9.88 0.70 18.09
CA THR A 134 9.84 2.12 18.46
C THR A 134 10.12 2.98 17.23
N LEU A 135 9.19 3.89 16.92
CA LEU A 135 9.30 4.81 15.80
C LEU A 135 10.29 5.93 16.14
N ARG A 136 11.31 6.07 15.28
CA ARG A 136 12.33 7.12 15.32
C ARG A 136 12.36 7.83 13.97
N GLY A 137 11.72 9.00 13.89
CA GLY A 137 11.53 9.68 12.61
C GLY A 137 10.58 8.88 11.72
N ASP A 138 11.07 8.42 10.56
CA ASP A 138 10.33 7.65 9.56
C ASP A 138 10.60 6.13 9.62
N VAL A 139 11.40 5.67 10.58
CA VAL A 139 11.81 4.26 10.71
C VAL A 139 11.38 3.69 12.06
N LEU A 140 10.77 2.51 12.06
CA LEU A 140 10.49 1.73 13.26
C LEU A 140 11.68 0.81 13.53
N GLU A 141 12.35 0.97 14.66
CA GLU A 141 13.46 0.10 15.08
C GLU A 141 12.97 -0.91 16.11
N PHE A 142 13.48 -2.14 16.05
CA PHE A 142 13.17 -3.18 17.03
C PHE A 142 14.33 -4.16 17.21
N ASP A 143 14.40 -4.79 18.37
CA ASP A 143 15.25 -5.94 18.63
C ASP A 143 14.40 -7.20 18.71
N PHE A 144 14.99 -8.35 18.37
CA PHE A 144 14.33 -9.64 18.50
C PHE A 144 15.30 -10.75 18.91
N VAL A 145 14.72 -11.86 19.35
CA VAL A 145 15.42 -13.14 19.53
C VAL A 145 14.69 -14.16 18.70
N ASP A 146 15.41 -14.84 17.82
CA ASP A 146 14.81 -15.85 16.94
C ASP A 146 14.51 -17.16 17.68
N ASN A 147 13.87 -18.10 16.99
CA ASN A 147 13.56 -19.42 17.51
C ASN A 147 14.79 -20.32 17.76
N TYR A 148 15.97 -19.92 17.29
CA TYR A 148 17.27 -20.54 17.56
C TYR A 148 18.05 -19.83 18.66
N ASN A 149 17.43 -18.84 19.33
CA ASN A 149 18.01 -18.03 20.40
C ASN A 149 19.16 -17.11 19.93
N ASN A 150 19.19 -16.78 18.64
CA ASN A 150 20.06 -15.75 18.10
C ASN A 150 19.46 -14.38 18.35
N LYS A 151 20.29 -13.40 18.70
CA LYS A 151 19.87 -12.01 18.88
C LYS A 151 20.00 -11.27 17.55
N GLY A 152 18.97 -10.49 17.23
CA GLY A 152 18.95 -9.65 16.06
C GLY A 152 18.30 -8.31 16.32
N SER A 153 18.44 -7.44 15.32
CA SER A 153 17.79 -6.15 15.23
C SER A 153 17.09 -6.03 13.89
N GLY A 154 16.06 -5.21 13.80
CA GLY A 154 15.39 -4.94 12.54
C GLY A 154 14.84 -3.53 12.45
N THR A 155 14.49 -3.18 11.23
CA THR A 155 13.86 -1.90 10.90
C THR A 155 12.66 -2.13 10.01
N LEU A 156 11.57 -1.39 10.24
CA LEU A 156 10.47 -1.23 9.30
C LEU A 156 10.49 0.19 8.76
N LYS A 157 10.49 0.33 7.43
CA LYS A 157 10.23 1.60 6.77
C LYS A 157 8.86 1.52 6.10
N PHE A 158 8.01 2.51 6.38
CA PHE A 158 6.67 2.59 5.81
C PHE A 158 6.71 3.41 4.52
N ASP A 159 6.16 2.86 3.45
CA ASP A 159 6.02 3.52 2.15
C ASP A 159 4.56 3.41 1.70
N LYS A 160 3.75 4.39 2.10
CA LYS A 160 2.29 4.38 1.93
C LYS A 160 1.68 3.11 2.55
N ASP A 161 1.21 2.20 1.70
CA ASP A 161 0.58 0.94 2.07
C ASP A 161 1.54 -0.27 2.00
N ASP A 162 2.82 -0.03 1.71
CA ASP A 162 3.86 -1.05 1.69
C ASP A 162 4.80 -0.86 2.88
N ILE A 163 5.46 -1.94 3.29
CA ILE A 163 6.47 -1.92 4.35
C ILE A 163 7.74 -2.59 3.86
N LEU A 164 8.88 -1.92 4.05
CA LEU A 164 10.19 -2.52 3.88
C LEU A 164 10.70 -3.02 5.23
N LEU A 165 10.76 -4.34 5.38
CA LEU A 165 11.37 -5.03 6.51
C LEU A 165 12.84 -5.27 6.23
N LYS A 166 13.71 -4.86 7.15
CA LYS A 166 15.11 -5.31 7.21
C LYS A 166 15.40 -5.95 8.55
N THR A 167 16.15 -7.04 8.54
CA THR A 167 16.58 -7.74 9.76
C THR A 167 18.06 -8.07 9.67
N MET A 168 18.76 -7.96 10.80
CA MET A 168 20.15 -8.38 10.94
C MET A 168 20.32 -9.25 12.17
N ILE A 169 21.06 -10.34 12.04
CA ILE A 169 21.49 -11.20 13.14
C ILE A 169 23.01 -11.12 13.25
N HIS A 170 23.50 -10.97 14.48
CA HIS A 170 24.93 -11.01 14.81
C HIS A 170 25.20 -12.22 15.69
N GLU A 171 26.13 -13.09 15.26
CA GLU A 171 26.64 -14.16 16.13
C GLU A 171 28.11 -13.92 16.47
N GLU A 172 28.36 -13.62 17.73
CA GLU A 172 29.72 -13.54 18.27
C GLU A 172 30.26 -14.97 18.52
N SER A 173 31.00 -15.52 17.56
CA SER A 173 31.68 -16.81 17.70
C SER A 173 33.19 -16.64 17.94
N PRO A 174 33.84 -17.51 18.75
CA PRO A 174 35.28 -17.48 18.97
C PRO A 174 36.12 -17.67 17.70
N ALA A 175 35.53 -18.23 16.64
CA ALA A 175 36.22 -18.53 15.38
C ALA A 175 36.12 -17.37 14.36
N THR A 176 34.95 -16.74 14.25
CA THR A 176 34.66 -15.63 13.32
C THR A 176 33.39 -14.89 13.78
N ASP A 177 33.43 -13.56 13.72
CA ASP A 177 32.22 -12.72 13.78
C ASP A 177 31.51 -12.80 12.42
N TYR A 178 30.21 -13.09 12.41
CA TYR A 178 29.41 -13.05 11.19
C TYR A 178 28.09 -12.30 11.40
N SER A 179 27.70 -11.55 10.38
CA SER A 179 26.44 -10.81 10.31
C SER A 179 25.66 -11.26 9.10
N LEU A 180 24.39 -11.59 9.30
CA LEU A 180 23.46 -11.91 8.22
C LEU A 180 22.40 -10.83 8.13
N GLU A 181 22.23 -10.27 6.93
CA GLU A 181 21.21 -9.27 6.64
C GLU A 181 20.17 -9.84 5.69
N ALA A 182 18.92 -9.45 5.90
CA ALA A 182 17.83 -9.77 5.00
C ALA A 182 16.89 -8.59 4.84
N GLU A 183 16.32 -8.47 3.64
CA GLU A 183 15.39 -7.41 3.27
C GLU A 183 14.16 -8.02 2.58
N SER A 184 12.98 -7.47 2.86
CA SER A 184 11.72 -7.89 2.24
C SER A 184 10.77 -6.72 2.12
N LYS A 185 10.21 -6.56 0.93
CA LYS A 185 9.05 -5.69 0.73
C LYS A 185 7.78 -6.50 1.05
N LEU A 186 6.94 -5.93 1.89
CA LEU A 186 5.70 -6.52 2.38
C LEU A 186 4.52 -5.64 1.98
N PHE A 187 3.42 -6.28 1.62
CA PHE A 187 2.21 -5.64 1.12
C PHE A 187 1.06 -5.91 2.07
N ARG A 188 0.14 -4.95 2.22
CA ARG A 188 -1.00 -5.10 3.11
C ARG A 188 -1.96 -6.20 2.66
N GLU A 189 -2.16 -7.17 3.54
CA GLU A 189 -3.24 -8.15 3.48
C GLU A 189 -4.31 -7.75 4.51
N GLU A 190 -5.53 -7.48 4.03
CA GLU A 190 -6.65 -7.21 4.93
C GLU A 190 -7.15 -8.50 5.54
N THR A 191 -7.27 -8.51 6.87
CA THR A 191 -7.92 -9.61 7.57
C THR A 191 -9.06 -9.07 8.43
N TYR A 192 -10.16 -9.82 8.44
CA TYR A 192 -11.34 -9.54 9.26
C TYR A 192 -11.21 -10.20 10.65
N GLY A 193 -10.03 -10.12 11.28
CA GLY A 193 -9.81 -10.63 12.63
C GLY A 193 -10.70 -9.94 13.69
N ASP A 194 -10.35 -10.06 14.97
CA ASP A 194 -11.07 -9.40 16.08
C ASP A 194 -10.88 -7.87 16.06
N ILE A 195 -11.42 -7.19 15.05
CA ILE A 195 -11.41 -5.75 14.88
C ILE A 195 -12.77 -5.22 15.34
N LYS A 196 -12.75 -4.14 16.12
CA LYS A 196 -13.98 -3.43 16.46
C LYS A 196 -14.51 -2.72 15.22
N THR A 197 -15.60 -3.24 14.66
CA THR A 197 -16.27 -2.67 13.49
C THR A 197 -17.35 -1.66 13.88
N ASP A 198 -17.73 -0.83 12.91
CA ASP A 198 -18.76 0.20 13.01
C ASP A 198 -19.57 0.26 11.70
N SER A 199 -20.86 0.59 11.79
CA SER A 199 -21.76 0.70 10.63
C SER A 199 -22.11 2.14 10.27
N SER A 200 -21.49 3.13 10.93
CA SER A 200 -21.79 4.54 10.68
C SER A 200 -21.25 5.03 9.33
N TYR A 201 -21.97 6.01 8.78
CA TYR A 201 -21.58 6.81 7.63
C TYR A 201 -21.42 8.27 8.08
N VAL A 202 -20.54 9.03 7.44
CA VAL A 202 -20.46 10.48 7.58
C VAL A 202 -21.67 11.12 6.91
N PHE A 203 -21.98 10.74 5.67
CA PHE A 203 -23.17 11.20 4.94
C PHE A 203 -23.87 10.02 4.27
N PRO A 204 -24.78 9.32 4.97
CA PRO A 204 -25.38 8.08 4.49
C PRO A 204 -26.12 8.24 3.16
N ASP A 205 -26.65 9.43 2.89
CA ASP A 205 -27.46 9.80 1.73
C ASP A 205 -26.70 10.60 0.65
N SER A 206 -25.37 10.70 0.76
CA SER A 206 -24.50 11.39 -0.23
C SER A 206 -24.56 10.78 -1.64
N ASN A 207 -25.07 9.56 -1.78
CA ASN A 207 -25.30 8.88 -3.06
C ASN A 207 -26.63 9.24 -3.74
N SER A 208 -27.54 9.96 -3.06
CA SER A 208 -28.92 10.17 -3.53
C SER A 208 -29.42 11.61 -3.40
N ARG A 209 -28.60 12.53 -2.91
CA ARG A 209 -28.90 13.97 -2.87
C ARG A 209 -27.64 14.82 -2.90
N TYR A 210 -27.82 16.10 -3.22
CA TYR A 210 -26.77 17.11 -3.04
C TYR A 210 -26.63 17.47 -1.55
N LEU A 211 -25.39 17.49 -1.08
CA LEU A 211 -24.99 18.09 0.18
C LEU A 211 -24.98 19.62 0.06
N LYS A 212 -25.16 20.30 1.19
CA LYS A 212 -25.09 21.76 1.27
C LYS A 212 -23.85 22.20 2.02
N GLU A 213 -23.35 23.39 1.70
CA GLU A 213 -22.17 23.97 2.36
C GLU A 213 -22.36 24.05 3.89
N GLU A 214 -23.57 24.35 4.38
CA GLU A 214 -23.83 24.45 5.81
C GLU A 214 -23.64 23.10 6.54
N GLU A 215 -23.87 21.97 5.86
CA GLU A 215 -23.68 20.63 6.42
C GLU A 215 -22.19 20.27 6.57
N LEU A 216 -21.32 20.95 5.82
CA LEU A 216 -19.87 20.70 5.78
C LEU A 216 -19.09 21.64 6.71
N THR A 217 -19.61 22.85 6.96
CA THR A 217 -18.89 23.88 7.74
C THR A 217 -18.57 23.50 9.18
N GLY A 218 -19.29 22.54 9.77
CA GLY A 218 -19.05 22.03 11.12
C GLY A 218 -17.99 20.92 11.21
N LEU A 219 -17.53 20.39 10.08
CA LEU A 219 -16.58 19.30 10.01
C LEU A 219 -15.14 19.81 9.97
N SER A 220 -14.24 19.07 10.64
CA SER A 220 -12.81 19.29 10.52
C SER A 220 -12.32 18.90 9.13
N LYS A 221 -11.15 19.41 8.71
CA LYS A 221 -10.49 19.01 7.45
C LYS A 221 -10.31 17.48 7.37
N GLU A 222 -10.03 16.84 8.50
CA GLU A 222 -9.93 15.38 8.60
C GLU A 222 -11.27 14.68 8.38
N ASP A 223 -12.35 15.15 9.02
CA ASP A 223 -13.69 14.59 8.83
C ASP A 223 -14.22 14.79 7.41
N LEU A 224 -13.87 15.92 6.77
CA LEU A 224 -14.17 16.17 5.36
C LEU A 224 -13.44 15.18 4.46
N GLY A 225 -12.17 14.88 4.74
CA GLY A 225 -11.42 13.84 4.03
C GLY A 225 -12.08 12.47 4.15
N TYR A 226 -12.57 12.08 5.33
CA TYR A 226 -13.37 10.86 5.50
C TYR A 226 -14.70 10.92 4.74
N ALA A 227 -15.41 12.05 4.76
CA ALA A 227 -16.66 12.25 4.02
C ALA A 227 -16.47 12.09 2.50
N ARG A 228 -15.39 12.66 1.96
CA ARG A 228 -15.04 12.55 0.53
C ARG A 228 -14.73 11.10 0.18
N ASN A 229 -13.85 10.45 0.95
CA ASN A 229 -13.41 9.09 0.67
C ASN A 229 -14.50 8.03 0.92
N GLU A 230 -15.52 8.34 1.74
CA GLU A 230 -16.67 7.46 1.92
C GLU A 230 -17.39 7.18 0.59
N ILE A 231 -17.48 8.18 -0.29
CA ILE A 231 -18.13 8.02 -1.59
C ILE A 231 -17.38 6.99 -2.42
N PHE A 232 -16.04 7.02 -2.45
CA PHE A 232 -15.23 6.00 -3.13
C PHE A 232 -15.29 4.64 -2.43
N ALA A 233 -15.30 4.61 -1.10
CA ALA A 233 -15.37 3.38 -0.30
C ALA A 233 -16.64 2.56 -0.61
N ARG A 234 -17.77 3.21 -0.92
CA ARG A 234 -19.03 2.54 -1.28
C ARG A 234 -18.91 1.65 -2.53
N TYR A 235 -17.89 1.88 -3.35
CA TYR A 235 -17.61 1.13 -4.57
C TYR A 235 -16.42 0.16 -4.43
N GLY A 236 -15.94 -0.06 -3.20
CA GLY A 236 -14.83 -0.97 -2.92
C GLY A 236 -13.46 -0.40 -3.28
N TYR A 237 -13.29 0.93 -3.34
CA TYR A 237 -11.99 1.55 -3.61
C TYR A 237 -10.90 1.05 -2.66
N PHE A 238 -9.75 0.64 -3.20
CA PHE A 238 -8.58 0.26 -2.41
C PHE A 238 -7.74 1.50 -2.05
N PHE A 239 -7.72 1.86 -0.76
CA PHE A 239 -6.99 3.02 -0.26
C PHE A 239 -5.52 2.71 -0.06
N ASN A 240 -4.62 3.50 -0.66
CA ASN A 240 -3.17 3.41 -0.46
C ASN A 240 -2.70 4.24 0.73
N ASN A 241 -3.50 5.22 1.15
CA ASN A 241 -3.22 5.98 2.35
C ASN A 241 -3.65 5.17 3.60
N PRO A 242 -2.72 4.85 4.53
CA PRO A 242 -2.99 4.01 5.70
C PRO A 242 -4.09 4.58 6.60
N LYS A 243 -4.29 5.90 6.63
CA LYS A 243 -5.36 6.55 7.38
C LYS A 243 -6.74 6.12 6.90
N TYR A 244 -6.99 6.23 5.59
CA TYR A 244 -8.28 5.92 5.00
C TYR A 244 -8.50 4.41 4.94
N ALA A 245 -7.44 3.66 4.59
CA ALA A 245 -7.40 2.20 4.73
C ALA A 245 -7.86 1.75 6.12
N SER A 246 -7.23 2.24 7.20
CA SER A 246 -7.57 1.86 8.58
C SER A 246 -9.00 2.26 8.98
N TYR A 247 -9.47 3.41 8.50
CA TYR A 247 -10.81 3.90 8.80
C TYR A 247 -11.89 3.05 8.12
N PHE A 248 -11.78 2.81 6.81
CA PHE A 248 -12.79 2.08 6.04
C PHE A 248 -12.75 0.58 6.28
N HIS A 249 -11.59 -0.01 6.61
CA HIS A 249 -11.50 -1.42 7.01
C HIS A 249 -12.38 -1.76 8.23
N LYS A 250 -12.67 -0.77 9.09
CA LYS A 250 -13.55 -0.92 10.25
C LYS A 250 -15.03 -0.80 9.90
N LYS A 251 -15.39 -0.42 8.67
CA LYS A 251 -16.78 -0.19 8.26
C LYS A 251 -17.44 -1.49 7.81
N THR A 252 -18.52 -1.88 8.46
CA THR A 252 -19.22 -3.15 8.14
C THR A 252 -19.81 -3.20 6.74
N TRP A 253 -20.00 -2.04 6.11
CA TRP A 253 -20.55 -1.90 4.77
C TRP A 253 -19.47 -1.78 3.69
N TYR A 254 -18.21 -1.59 4.08
CA TYR A 254 -17.09 -1.49 3.15
C TYR A 254 -16.63 -2.89 2.78
N ASP A 255 -16.64 -3.19 1.49
CA ASP A 255 -16.10 -4.43 0.94
C ASP A 255 -15.14 -4.09 -0.20
N ARG A 256 -13.84 -4.20 0.08
CA ARG A 256 -12.82 -3.97 -0.93
C ARG A 256 -12.75 -5.04 -2.01
N HIS A 257 -13.36 -6.22 -1.81
CA HIS A 257 -13.40 -7.29 -2.80
C HIS A 257 -14.58 -7.16 -3.75
N ALA A 258 -15.56 -6.32 -3.39
CA ALA A 258 -16.60 -5.87 -4.30
C ALA A 258 -16.06 -4.88 -5.35
N LEU A 259 -14.77 -4.96 -5.71
CA LEU A 259 -14.05 -4.09 -6.64
C LEU A 259 -14.91 -3.78 -7.87
N ILE A 260 -15.52 -2.60 -7.86
CA ILE A 260 -16.13 -2.02 -9.05
C ILE A 260 -15.12 -1.07 -9.71
N ILE A 261 -14.09 -0.62 -8.96
CA ILE A 261 -13.22 0.49 -9.35
C ILE A 261 -11.74 0.22 -9.04
N ASP A 262 -10.90 0.50 -10.03
CA ASP A 262 -9.45 0.58 -9.94
C ASP A 262 -9.00 2.03 -9.64
N ALA A 263 -7.75 2.21 -9.20
CA ALA A 263 -7.14 3.53 -9.05
C ALA A 263 -7.19 4.34 -10.36
N SER A 264 -7.01 3.67 -11.50
CA SER A 264 -7.01 4.23 -12.84
C SER A 264 -8.41 4.52 -13.41
N ASP A 265 -9.48 4.01 -12.79
CA ASP A 265 -10.84 4.27 -13.25
C ASP A 265 -11.26 5.69 -12.94
N LYS A 266 -11.88 6.36 -13.91
CA LYS A 266 -12.32 7.74 -13.72
C LYS A 266 -13.58 7.76 -12.88
N PRO A 267 -13.68 8.66 -11.87
CA PRO A 267 -14.88 8.78 -11.06
C PRO A 267 -16.19 8.91 -11.85
N GLU A 268 -16.18 9.57 -13.01
CA GLU A 268 -17.36 9.73 -13.86
C GLU A 268 -17.91 8.42 -14.43
N ASP A 269 -17.08 7.38 -14.50
CA ASP A 269 -17.47 6.11 -15.12
C ASP A 269 -18.36 5.27 -14.19
N TYR A 270 -18.35 5.53 -12.88
CA TYR A 270 -19.06 4.74 -11.88
C TYR A 270 -19.79 5.54 -10.79
N LEU A 271 -19.47 6.83 -10.62
CA LEU A 271 -20.20 7.71 -9.71
C LEU A 271 -21.37 8.39 -10.43
N ASN A 272 -22.43 8.64 -9.67
CA ASN A 272 -23.56 9.40 -10.17
C ASN A 272 -23.37 10.92 -9.97
N ASP A 273 -24.27 11.70 -10.58
CA ASP A 273 -24.23 13.17 -10.52
C ASP A 273 -24.22 13.74 -9.09
N PHE A 274 -24.93 13.11 -8.13
CA PHE A 274 -24.92 13.57 -6.73
C PHE A 274 -23.53 13.39 -6.11
N GLU A 275 -22.94 12.22 -6.32
CA GLU A 275 -21.64 11.85 -5.74
C GLU A 275 -20.52 12.73 -6.27
N ILE A 276 -20.47 12.96 -7.59
CA ILE A 276 -19.49 13.84 -8.22
C ILE A 276 -19.61 15.26 -7.65
N LYS A 277 -20.83 15.81 -7.60
CA LYS A 277 -21.06 17.16 -7.06
C LYS A 277 -20.78 17.28 -5.58
N ASN A 278 -21.03 16.22 -4.81
CA ASN A 278 -20.71 16.20 -3.39
C ASN A 278 -19.20 16.15 -3.16
N ILE A 279 -18.45 15.35 -3.93
CA ILE A 279 -16.98 15.32 -3.86
C ILE A 279 -16.39 16.70 -4.20
N GLU A 280 -16.84 17.31 -5.30
CA GLU A 280 -16.43 18.67 -5.70
C GLU A 280 -16.67 19.69 -4.57
N LEU A 281 -17.86 19.66 -3.96
CA LEU A 281 -18.21 20.56 -2.87
C LEU A 281 -17.36 20.32 -1.63
N ILE A 282 -17.19 19.06 -1.20
CA ILE A 282 -16.40 18.70 -0.03
C ILE A 282 -14.96 19.18 -0.20
N LYS A 283 -14.31 18.87 -1.32
CA LYS A 283 -12.92 19.31 -1.59
C LYS A 283 -12.80 20.83 -1.61
N LYS A 284 -13.79 21.53 -2.18
CA LYS A 284 -13.81 22.99 -2.16
C LYS A 284 -13.84 23.54 -0.73
N ILE A 285 -14.55 22.90 0.20
CA ILE A 285 -14.56 23.33 1.60
C ILE A 285 -13.26 22.96 2.30
N GLU A 286 -12.70 21.77 2.06
CA GLU A 286 -11.40 21.36 2.60
C GLU A 286 -10.29 22.36 2.26
N ASN A 287 -10.18 22.75 0.99
CA ASN A 287 -9.15 23.68 0.51
C ASN A 287 -9.33 25.12 1.05
N LYS A 288 -10.49 25.45 1.65
CA LYS A 288 -10.70 26.73 2.33
C LYS A 288 -10.22 26.70 3.78
N GLN A 289 -9.98 25.52 4.35
CA GLN A 289 -9.57 25.34 5.75
C GLN A 289 -8.03 25.36 5.93
N ASP A 290 -7.28 25.76 4.90
CA ASP A 290 -5.81 25.89 4.91
C ASP A 290 -5.29 27.11 5.69
#